data_AF-A0A7V9QGI1-F1
#
_entry.id   AF-A0A7V9QGI1-F1
#
_cell.length_a   1.000
_cell.length_b   1.000
_cell.length_c   1.000
_cell.angle_alpha   90.00
_cell.angle_beta   90.00
_cell.angle_gamma   90.00
#
_symmetry.space_group_name_H-M   'P 1'
#
loop_
_entity.id
_entity.type
_entity.pdbx_description
1 polymer ?
#
loop_
_entity_poly.entity_id
_entity_poly.type
_entity_poly.pdbx_seq_one_letter_code
_entity_poly.pdbx_strand_id
1 'polypeptide(L)'
;MTPLVVGALLAVLALVIVLYPLFDDLSGSTRRARTSKPEGAAPSVEAVQALREIEFDRETGKLSEADYAALKTKYTRDAVAAFRNEEAGLAGSEGDAAEAVILQYRRRAQGCTVHGPRPEPDAIYCSACGLFLAGSCLHCSAQITEIGAQFCASCGEALAA
;
A
#
# COMPACT_ATOMS: atom_id res chain seq x y z
N MET A 1 -46.95 21.13 28.23
CA MET A 1 -46.86 21.10 26.76
C MET A 1 -45.42 21.06 26.27
N THR A 2 -44.54 21.94 26.76
CA THR A 2 -43.12 22.00 26.36
C THR A 2 -42.33 20.68 26.48
N PRO A 3 -42.39 19.87 27.56
CA PRO A 3 -41.61 18.63 27.62
C PRO A 3 -42.10 17.58 26.63
N LEU A 4 -43.41 17.57 26.35
CA LEU A 4 -44.04 16.63 25.42
C LEU A 4 -43.66 16.96 23.96
N VAL A 5 -43.59 18.25 23.63
CA VAL A 5 -43.12 18.73 22.32
C VAL A 5 -41.63 18.41 22.12
N VAL A 6 -40.80 18.65 23.14
CA VAL A 6 -39.35 18.33 23.07
C VAL A 6 -39.12 16.83 22.92
N GLY A 7 -39.84 16.00 23.69
CA GLY A 7 -39.77 14.55 23.57
C GLY A 7 -40.19 14.03 22.19
N ALA A 8 -41.28 14.57 21.65
CA ALA A 8 -41.74 14.22 20.31
C ALA A 8 -40.71 14.59 19.22
N LEU A 9 -40.09 15.77 19.32
CA LEU A 9 -39.06 16.21 18.38
C LEU A 9 -37.82 15.30 18.43
N LEU A 10 -37.35 14.93 19.62
CA LEU A 10 -36.21 14.02 19.77
C LEU A 10 -36.51 12.61 19.23
N ALA A 11 -37.73 12.11 19.47
CA ALA A 11 -38.15 10.82 18.94
C ALA A 11 -38.21 10.81 17.41
N VAL A 12 -38.76 11.87 16.80
CA VAL A 12 -38.77 12.03 15.34
C VAL A 12 -37.36 12.16 14.79
N LEU A 13 -36.49 12.94 15.44
CA LEU A 13 -35.09 13.09 15.01
C LEU A 13 -34.33 11.77 15.06
N ALA A 14 -34.46 11.00 16.14
CA ALA A 14 -33.85 9.67 16.26
C ALA A 14 -34.38 8.72 15.19
N LEU A 15 -35.69 8.74 14.94
CA LEU A 15 -36.32 7.94 13.90
C LEU A 15 -35.82 8.32 12.50
N VAL A 16 -35.69 9.62 12.21
CA VAL A 16 -35.09 10.11 10.96
C VAL A 16 -33.63 9.65 10.84
N ILE A 17 -32.81 9.77 11.87
CA ILE A 17 -31.40 9.32 11.85
C ILE A 17 -31.30 7.81 11.58
N VAL A 18 -32.19 7.01 12.16
CA VAL A 18 -32.22 5.55 11.97
C VAL A 18 -32.76 5.15 10.60
N LEU A 19 -33.75 5.85 10.05
CA LEU A 19 -34.33 5.55 8.73
C LEU A 19 -33.57 6.20 7.56
N TYR A 20 -32.83 7.28 7.79
CA TYR A 20 -32.00 7.94 6.79
C TYR A 20 -31.11 6.99 5.99
N PRO A 21 -30.35 6.04 6.60
CA PRO A 21 -29.54 5.09 5.83
C PRO A 21 -30.34 4.13 4.94
N LEU A 22 -31.66 3.98 5.14
CA LEU A 22 -32.51 3.13 4.31
C LEU A 22 -32.86 3.80 2.97
N PHE A 23 -32.88 5.14 2.93
CA PHE A 23 -33.24 5.91 1.74
C PHE A 23 -32.01 6.33 0.91
N ASP A 24 -30.82 6.41 1.51
CA ASP A 24 -29.56 6.64 0.78
C ASP A 24 -29.21 5.46 -0.16
N ASP A 25 -29.69 4.24 0.14
CA ASP A 25 -29.57 3.06 -0.74
C ASP A 25 -30.29 3.27 -2.10
N LEU A 26 -31.21 4.23 -2.23
CA LEU A 26 -31.91 4.53 -3.49
C LEU A 26 -31.15 5.53 -4.39
N SER A 27 -30.23 6.31 -3.82
CA SER A 27 -29.50 7.37 -4.55
C SER A 27 -28.02 7.08 -4.75
N GLY A 28 -27.48 6.03 -4.10
CA GLY A 28 -26.08 5.64 -4.15
C GLY A 28 -25.89 4.19 -4.55
N SER A 29 -25.88 3.92 -5.86
CA SER A 29 -25.47 2.65 -6.48
C SER A 29 -23.99 2.26 -6.24
N THR A 30 -23.31 2.80 -5.23
CA THR A 30 -21.97 2.34 -4.85
C THR A 30 -21.81 2.41 -3.33
N ARG A 31 -21.53 1.23 -2.74
CA ARG A 31 -21.02 1.04 -1.38
C ARG A 31 -22.06 0.94 -0.24
N ARG A 32 -23.00 0.00 -0.35
CA ARG A 32 -23.16 -1.03 0.70
C ARG A 32 -23.94 -2.24 0.18
N ALA A 33 -23.21 -3.19 -0.39
CA ALA A 33 -23.77 -4.50 -0.64
C ALA A 33 -24.10 -5.15 0.72
N ARG A 34 -25.40 -5.17 1.01
CA ARG A 34 -26.05 -6.26 1.72
C ARG A 34 -25.60 -7.58 1.12
N THR A 35 -25.70 -8.64 1.90
CA THR A 35 -25.36 -10.03 1.65
C THR A 35 -26.02 -10.64 0.40
N SER A 36 -25.70 -10.14 -0.78
CA SER A 36 -25.72 -10.89 -2.03
C SER A 36 -24.34 -11.50 -2.18
N LYS A 37 -24.27 -12.83 -2.27
CA LYS A 37 -23.10 -13.58 -2.73
C LYS A 37 -22.37 -12.75 -3.79
N PRO A 38 -21.12 -12.30 -3.57
CA PRO A 38 -20.44 -11.54 -4.59
C PRO A 38 -20.17 -12.52 -5.72
N GLU A 39 -20.87 -12.35 -6.83
CA GLU A 39 -20.44 -12.92 -8.09
C GLU A 39 -19.10 -12.23 -8.40
N GLY A 40 -17.99 -12.90 -8.05
CA GLY A 40 -16.66 -12.29 -7.99
C GLY A 40 -16.07 -12.12 -6.58
N ALA A 41 -16.49 -12.90 -5.58
CA ALA A 41 -15.76 -12.98 -4.31
C ALA A 41 -14.30 -13.36 -4.57
N ALA A 42 -13.36 -12.73 -3.87
CA ALA A 42 -11.95 -13.12 -3.94
C ALA A 42 -11.84 -14.64 -3.65
N PRO A 43 -11.05 -15.40 -4.42
CA PRO A 43 -10.99 -16.85 -4.29
C PRO A 43 -10.63 -17.30 -2.86
N SER A 44 -9.91 -16.49 -2.08
CA SER A 44 -9.68 -16.75 -0.65
C SER A 44 -10.95 -16.70 0.20
N VAL A 45 -11.85 -15.76 -0.07
CA VAL A 45 -13.12 -15.59 0.64
C VAL A 45 -14.03 -16.78 0.38
N GLU A 46 -14.09 -17.26 -0.86
CA GLU A 46 -14.88 -18.44 -1.23
C GLU A 46 -14.35 -19.71 -0.54
N ALA A 47 -13.03 -19.90 -0.54
CA ALA A 47 -12.42 -21.06 0.13
C ALA A 47 -12.64 -21.05 1.65
N VAL A 48 -12.58 -19.88 2.29
CA VAL A 48 -12.89 -19.73 3.72
C VAL A 48 -14.37 -19.93 4.00
N GLN A 49 -15.25 -19.51 3.10
CA GLN A 49 -16.69 -19.74 3.22
C GLN A 49 -17.01 -21.25 3.16
N ALA A 50 -16.38 -22.00 2.25
CA ALA A 50 -16.52 -23.45 2.17
C ALA A 50 -16.09 -24.15 3.47
N LEU A 51 -14.99 -23.70 4.10
CA LEU A 51 -14.56 -24.22 5.41
C LEU A 51 -15.61 -23.97 6.51
N ARG A 52 -16.26 -22.81 6.51
CA ARG A 52 -17.32 -22.48 7.50
C ARG A 52 -18.57 -23.33 7.30
N GLU A 53 -18.93 -23.60 6.05
CA GLU A 53 -20.10 -24.40 5.70
C GLU A 53 -19.93 -25.87 6.15
N ILE A 54 -18.77 -26.49 5.91
CA ILE A 54 -18.54 -27.88 6.36
C ILE A 54 -18.44 -28.00 7.89
N GLU A 55 -17.98 -26.96 8.58
CA GLU A 55 -17.92 -26.95 10.06
C GLU A 55 -19.35 -26.92 10.62
N PHE A 56 -20.20 -26.09 10.03
CA PHE A 56 -21.62 -26.02 10.37
C PHE A 56 -22.35 -27.33 10.07
N ASP A 57 -22.08 -27.97 8.93
CA ASP A 57 -22.69 -29.25 8.59
C ASP A 57 -22.23 -30.39 9.53
N ARG A 58 -20.99 -30.35 10.05
CA ARG A 58 -20.55 -31.25 11.12
C ARG A 58 -21.31 -31.00 12.41
N GLU A 59 -21.44 -29.74 12.84
CA GLU A 59 -22.16 -29.38 14.08
C GLU A 59 -23.66 -29.74 14.02
N THR A 60 -24.26 -29.69 12.82
CA THR A 60 -25.65 -30.10 12.60
C THR A 60 -25.81 -31.61 12.39
N GLY A 61 -24.73 -32.38 12.38
CA GLY A 61 -24.74 -33.83 12.22
C GLY A 61 -25.04 -34.33 10.81
N LYS A 62 -24.94 -33.48 9.79
CA LYS A 62 -25.11 -33.87 8.37
C LYS A 62 -23.87 -34.56 7.80
N LEU A 63 -22.71 -34.35 8.40
CA LEU A 63 -21.42 -34.84 7.95
C LEU A 63 -20.83 -35.81 8.98
N SER A 64 -20.29 -36.93 8.49
CA SER A 64 -19.53 -37.86 9.32
C SER A 64 -18.13 -37.31 9.62
N GLU A 65 -17.49 -37.76 10.70
CA GLU A 65 -16.12 -37.33 11.05
C GLU A 65 -15.10 -37.67 9.95
N ALA A 66 -15.26 -38.82 9.29
CA ALA A 66 -14.37 -39.24 8.20
C ALA A 66 -14.51 -38.32 6.97
N ASP A 67 -15.74 -37.98 6.60
CA ASP A 67 -16.01 -37.10 5.46
C ASP A 67 -15.58 -35.66 5.76
N TYR A 68 -15.83 -35.18 6.99
CA TYR A 68 -15.38 -33.88 7.46
C TYR A 68 -13.86 -33.74 7.38
N ALA A 69 -13.10 -34.74 7.85
CA ALA A 69 -11.64 -34.71 7.82
C ALA A 69 -11.08 -34.61 6.38
N ALA A 70 -11.68 -35.36 5.45
CA ALA A 70 -11.31 -35.31 4.03
C ALA A 70 -11.61 -33.94 3.41
N LEU A 71 -12.82 -33.40 3.62
CA LEU A 71 -13.23 -32.10 3.09
C LEU A 71 -12.42 -30.95 3.70
N LYS A 72 -12.20 -30.96 5.02
CA LYS A 72 -11.38 -29.96 5.71
C LYS A 72 -9.98 -29.88 5.12
N THR A 73 -9.34 -31.02 4.89
CA THR A 73 -7.99 -31.08 4.31
C THR A 73 -7.97 -30.45 2.92
N LYS A 74 -8.94 -30.78 2.07
CA LYS A 74 -9.06 -30.24 0.72
C LYS A 74 -9.25 -28.71 0.75
N TYR A 75 -10.28 -28.23 1.46
CA TYR A 75 -10.60 -26.80 1.46
C TYR A 75 -9.54 -25.95 2.17
N THR A 76 -8.83 -26.49 3.16
CA THR A 76 -7.70 -25.78 3.78
C THR A 76 -6.56 -25.57 2.79
N ARG A 77 -6.22 -26.60 2.02
CA ARG A 77 -5.21 -26.48 0.95
C ARG A 77 -5.64 -25.46 -0.10
N ASP A 78 -6.90 -25.51 -0.51
CA ASP A 78 -7.44 -24.61 -1.53
C ASP A 78 -7.47 -23.15 -1.03
N ALA A 79 -7.80 -22.92 0.26
CA ALA A 79 -7.73 -21.61 0.89
C ALA A 79 -6.30 -21.06 0.95
N VAL A 80 -5.32 -21.87 1.38
CA VAL A 80 -3.91 -21.47 1.42
C VAL A 80 -3.39 -21.14 0.02
N ALA A 81 -3.78 -21.92 -0.99
CA ALA A 81 -3.40 -21.65 -2.37
C ALA A 81 -3.99 -20.32 -2.87
N ALA A 82 -5.25 -20.03 -2.56
CA ALA A 82 -5.89 -18.78 -2.92
C ALA A 82 -5.18 -17.57 -2.28
N PHE A 83 -4.87 -17.62 -0.99
CA PHE A 83 -4.13 -16.53 -0.31
C PHE A 83 -2.76 -16.28 -0.93
N ARG A 84 -2.01 -17.34 -1.24
CA ARG A 84 -0.69 -17.21 -1.88
C ARG A 84 -0.76 -16.58 -3.27
N ASN A 85 -1.78 -16.93 -4.05
CA ASN A 85 -1.95 -16.37 -5.38
C ASN A 85 -2.35 -14.89 -5.31
N GLU A 86 -3.18 -14.51 -4.34
CA GLU A 86 -3.54 -13.11 -4.08
C GLU A 86 -2.32 -12.30 -3.63
N GLU A 87 -1.52 -12.80 -2.68
CA GLU A 87 -0.25 -12.17 -2.28
C GLU A 87 0.73 -12.03 -3.44
N ALA A 88 0.89 -13.06 -4.27
CA ALA A 88 1.78 -13.01 -5.42
C ALA A 88 1.33 -11.97 -6.46
N GLY A 89 0.03 -11.83 -6.69
CA GLY A 89 -0.53 -10.80 -7.56
C GLY A 89 -0.30 -9.38 -7.04
N LEU A 90 -0.47 -9.18 -5.73
CA LEU A 90 -0.19 -7.90 -5.05
C LEU A 90 1.32 -7.58 -5.10
N ALA A 91 2.18 -8.54 -4.76
CA ALA A 91 3.62 -8.35 -4.75
C ALA A 91 4.18 -8.02 -6.14
N GLY A 92 3.64 -8.61 -7.22
CA GLY A 92 4.01 -8.25 -8.59
C GLY A 92 3.61 -6.81 -8.94
N SER A 93 2.37 -6.42 -8.64
CA SER A 93 1.88 -5.07 -8.95
C SER A 93 2.51 -3.97 -8.10
N GLU A 94 2.70 -4.21 -6.80
CA GLU A 94 3.33 -3.25 -5.88
C GLU A 94 4.85 -3.18 -6.09
N GLY A 95 5.49 -4.31 -6.40
CA GLY A 95 6.91 -4.39 -6.72
C GLY A 95 7.26 -3.50 -7.91
N ASP A 96 6.48 -3.58 -8.99
CA ASP A 96 6.68 -2.77 -10.19
C ASP A 96 6.51 -1.25 -9.91
N ALA A 97 5.50 -0.89 -9.11
CA ALA A 97 5.28 0.51 -8.73
C ALA A 97 6.39 1.04 -7.81
N ALA A 98 6.83 0.25 -6.83
CA ALA A 98 7.92 0.61 -5.93
C ALA A 98 9.25 0.75 -6.68
N GLU A 99 9.56 -0.17 -7.60
CA GLU A 99 10.75 -0.11 -8.43
C GLU A 99 10.74 1.13 -9.35
N ALA A 100 9.59 1.46 -9.95
CA ALA A 100 9.43 2.66 -10.76
C ALA A 100 9.75 3.94 -9.96
N VAL A 101 9.30 4.03 -8.70
CA VAL A 101 9.60 5.16 -7.80
C VAL A 101 11.09 5.21 -7.46
N ILE A 102 11.71 4.06 -7.15
CA ILE A 102 13.16 3.98 -6.85
C ILE A 102 13.98 4.42 -8.06
N LEU A 103 13.63 3.98 -9.27
CA LEU A 103 14.30 4.39 -10.51
C LEU A 103 14.14 5.89 -10.78
N GLN A 104 12.95 6.46 -10.53
CA GLN A 104 12.72 7.89 -10.66
C GLN A 104 13.59 8.70 -9.70
N TYR A 105 13.73 8.23 -8.46
CA TYR A 105 14.61 8.85 -7.47
C TYR A 105 16.08 8.78 -7.91
N ARG A 106 16.56 7.61 -8.32
CA ARG A 106 17.94 7.41 -8.78
C ARG A 106 18.30 8.27 -9.99
N ARG A 107 17.35 8.53 -10.91
CA ARG A 107 17.57 9.42 -12.06
C ARG A 107 17.81 10.89 -11.68
N ARG A 108 17.28 11.34 -10.54
CA ARG A 108 17.38 12.73 -10.08
C ARG A 108 18.49 12.93 -9.05
N ALA A 109 18.90 11.88 -8.35
CA ALA A 109 19.95 11.93 -7.35
C ALA A 109 21.33 12.17 -8.00
N GLN A 110 22.09 13.12 -7.45
CA GLN A 110 23.50 13.27 -7.81
C GLN A 110 24.31 12.08 -7.28
N GLY A 111 25.31 11.64 -8.01
CA GLY A 111 26.08 10.43 -7.68
C GLY A 111 27.54 10.72 -7.41
N CYS A 112 28.05 10.18 -6.30
CA CYS A 112 29.49 10.02 -6.13
C CYS A 112 29.95 8.80 -6.94
N THR A 113 31.04 8.93 -7.70
CA THR A 113 31.63 7.81 -8.46
C THR A 113 32.14 6.68 -7.56
N VAL A 114 32.44 6.98 -6.30
CA VAL A 114 32.93 6.00 -5.31
C VAL A 114 31.80 5.42 -4.46
N HIS A 115 30.89 6.26 -3.97
CA HIS A 115 29.88 5.86 -2.97
C HIS A 115 28.45 5.76 -3.54
N GLY A 116 28.25 6.07 -4.81
CA GLY A 116 26.94 6.01 -5.47
C GLY A 116 26.04 7.22 -5.19
N PRO A 117 24.72 7.08 -5.40
CA PRO A 117 23.77 8.19 -5.33
C PRO A 117 23.74 8.83 -3.93
N ARG A 118 23.56 10.14 -3.89
CA ARG A 118 23.36 10.90 -2.66
C ARG A 118 21.87 11.05 -2.37
N PRO A 119 21.44 10.78 -1.14
CA PRO A 119 20.04 10.88 -0.81
C PRO A 119 19.55 12.33 -0.76
N GLU A 120 20.46 13.27 -0.49
CA GLU A 120 20.17 14.71 -0.50
C GLU A 120 20.13 15.23 -1.96
N PRO A 121 19.01 15.80 -2.43
CA PRO A 121 18.85 16.21 -3.83
C PRO A 121 19.69 17.44 -4.20
N ASP A 122 20.08 18.23 -3.20
CA ASP A 122 20.90 19.43 -3.27
C ASP A 122 22.35 19.17 -2.83
N ALA A 123 22.77 17.91 -2.72
CA ALA A 123 24.15 17.57 -2.41
C ALA A 123 25.11 18.21 -3.42
N ILE A 124 25.96 19.11 -2.96
CA ILE A 124 27.09 19.65 -3.74
C ILE A 124 28.33 18.76 -3.58
N TYR A 125 28.45 18.15 -2.40
CA TYR A 125 29.54 17.25 -2.03
C TYR A 125 29.00 15.89 -1.59
N CYS A 126 29.82 14.85 -1.75
CA CYS A 126 29.50 13.54 -1.20
C CYS A 126 29.59 13.56 0.34
N SER A 127 28.49 13.26 1.03
CA SER A 127 28.47 13.17 2.50
C SER A 127 29.39 12.10 3.11
N ALA A 128 29.80 11.10 2.33
CA ALA A 128 30.66 10.01 2.81
C ALA A 128 32.16 10.28 2.63
N CYS A 129 32.57 10.84 1.49
CA CYS A 129 33.98 11.13 1.24
C CYS A 129 34.32 12.61 1.15
N GLY A 130 33.39 13.49 0.82
CA GLY A 130 33.67 14.92 0.59
C GLY A 130 34.07 15.27 -0.84
N LEU A 131 33.91 14.36 -1.81
CA LEU A 131 34.16 14.66 -3.23
C LEU A 131 33.11 15.65 -3.77
N PHE A 132 33.55 16.64 -4.55
CA PHE A 132 32.67 17.56 -5.26
C PHE A 132 31.92 16.86 -6.39
N LEU A 133 30.58 16.90 -6.36
CA LEU A 133 29.75 16.04 -7.22
C LEU A 133 29.59 16.54 -8.66
N ALA A 134 29.80 17.83 -8.94
CA ALA A 134 29.78 18.33 -10.32
C ALA A 134 30.98 17.84 -11.15
N GLY A 135 32.04 17.33 -10.49
CA GLY A 135 33.20 16.69 -11.12
C GLY A 135 34.13 17.60 -11.90
N SER A 136 33.74 18.85 -12.16
CA SER A 136 34.55 19.85 -12.87
C SER A 136 34.24 21.27 -12.41
N CYS A 137 35.21 22.17 -12.54
CA CYS A 137 35.04 23.58 -12.22
C CYS A 137 34.08 24.25 -13.22
N LEU A 138 33.08 24.98 -12.74
CA LEU A 138 32.13 25.72 -13.59
C LEU A 138 32.76 26.93 -14.30
N HIS A 139 33.91 27.42 -13.83
CA HIS A 139 34.61 28.55 -14.42
C HIS A 139 35.63 28.15 -15.49
N CYS A 140 36.56 27.24 -15.16
CA CYS A 140 37.67 26.87 -16.04
C CYS A 140 37.61 25.44 -16.59
N SER A 141 36.55 24.69 -16.30
CA SER A 141 36.33 23.29 -16.71
C SER A 141 37.39 22.26 -16.30
N ALA A 142 38.34 22.63 -15.43
CA ALA A 142 39.29 21.68 -14.85
C ALA A 142 38.57 20.58 -14.05
N GLN A 143 39.03 19.33 -14.18
CA GLN A 143 38.47 18.19 -13.42
C GLN A 143 38.82 18.31 -11.94
N ILE A 144 37.86 17.94 -11.09
CA ILE A 144 38.02 18.00 -9.64
C ILE A 144 37.85 16.59 -9.09
N THR A 145 38.99 15.96 -8.85
CA THR A 145 39.08 14.61 -8.31
C THR A 145 39.52 14.59 -6.86
N GLU A 146 40.00 15.74 -6.34
CA GLU A 146 40.44 15.89 -4.97
C GLU A 146 39.26 15.87 -3.99
N ILE A 147 39.41 15.07 -2.95
CA ILE A 147 38.43 14.94 -1.88
C ILE A 147 38.51 16.18 -0.98
N GLY A 148 37.36 16.79 -0.70
CA GLY A 148 37.27 17.97 0.17
C GLY A 148 37.71 19.28 -0.49
N ALA A 149 37.87 19.30 -1.82
CA ALA A 149 38.22 20.51 -2.54
C ALA A 149 37.15 21.62 -2.33
N GLN A 150 37.56 22.75 -1.77
CA GLN A 150 36.71 23.94 -1.64
C GLN A 150 36.96 24.94 -2.79
N PHE A 151 38.16 24.90 -3.37
CA PHE A 151 38.60 25.77 -4.46
C PHE A 151 39.16 24.95 -5.62
N CYS A 152 39.07 25.48 -6.84
CA CYS A 152 39.69 24.88 -8.01
C CYS A 152 41.21 25.08 -7.97
N ALA A 153 41.97 23.98 -8.00
CA ALA A 153 43.44 24.04 -8.05
C ALA A 153 44.01 24.70 -9.33
N SER A 154 43.21 24.80 -10.41
CA SER A 154 43.66 25.39 -11.68
C SER A 154 43.41 26.89 -11.81
N CYS A 155 42.30 27.42 -11.29
CA CYS A 155 41.92 28.82 -11.45
C CYS A 155 41.63 29.57 -10.15
N GLY A 156 41.59 28.88 -9.01
CA GLY A 156 41.32 29.47 -7.69
C GLY A 156 39.85 29.75 -7.38
N GLU A 157 38.92 29.49 -8.31
CA GLU A 157 37.48 29.71 -8.10
C GLU A 157 36.91 28.82 -6.98
N ALA A 158 35.99 29.34 -6.18
CA ALA A 158 35.27 28.55 -5.18
C ALA A 158 34.30 27.57 -5.87
N LEU A 159 34.26 26.33 -5.40
CA LEU A 159 33.48 25.26 -6.04
C LEU A 159 32.02 25.21 -5.58
N ALA A 160 31.77 25.71 -4.38
CA ALA A 160 30.45 25.91 -3.82
C ALA A 160 30.36 27.37 -3.34
N ALA A 161 29.43 28.13 -3.93
CA ALA A 161 29.10 29.49 -3.55
C ALA A 161 27.59 29.61 -3.38
#